data_AF-A0A7S2DFS4-F1
#
_entry.id   AF-A0A7S2DFS4-F1
#
_cell.length_a   1.000
_cell.length_b   1.000
_cell.length_c   1.000
_cell.angle_alpha   90.00
_cell.angle_beta   90.00
_cell.angle_gamma   90.00
#
_symmetry.space_group_name_H-M   'P 1'
#
loop_
_entity.id
_entity.type
_entity.pdbx_description
1 polymer ?
#
loop_
_entity_poly.entity_id
_entity_poly.type
_entity_poly.pdbx_seq_one_letter_code
_entity_poly.pdbx_strand_id
1 'polypeptide(L)'
;TTMMLLEAAFRFWTLGFREFFISSLDRWWNLFDLIMIVVATADVIVEALEMDTAIAPISIMRIMRLTRLTRLVRIFRLRFLKELNLMVRGLLGGLRTLFWAIVLLFFTLYVIAVFATTTIGNDDSHGLSVEVAREELFSSVPRAVFTAFRCFMGDCNTSGGKPIIKLMSDAYGPTFSLFYIASTVFVVFGLFNLIVAVYVENTMSAAKTEGEKTPAERERDAIRIAKQTRQLLKKFSTVQKLWNHRSDGDDGIKEMLRAM
;
A
#
# COMPACT_ATOMS: atom_id res chain seq x y z
N THR A 1 6.72 -17.76 22.52
CA THR A 1 5.33 -18.23 22.73
C THR A 1 4.85 -17.84 24.10
N THR A 2 5.59 -18.16 25.16
CA THR A 2 5.32 -17.78 26.56
C THR A 2 5.12 -16.27 26.79
N MET A 3 6.02 -15.42 26.28
CA MET A 3 5.85 -13.95 26.32
C MET A 3 4.59 -13.46 25.56
N MET A 4 4.20 -14.15 24.49
CA MET A 4 3.01 -13.79 23.70
C MET A 4 1.72 -14.22 24.38
N LEU A 5 1.74 -15.37 25.06
CA LEU A 5 0.64 -15.85 25.89
C LEU A 5 0.42 -14.93 27.09
N LEU A 6 1.50 -14.46 27.73
CA LEU A 6 1.43 -13.52 28.84
C LEU A 6 0.87 -12.15 28.41
N GLU A 7 1.37 -11.58 27.30
CA GLU A 7 0.86 -10.30 26.79
C GLU A 7 -0.62 -10.42 26.37
N ALA A 8 -1.00 -11.52 25.72
CA ALA A 8 -2.38 -11.75 25.31
C ALA A 8 -3.32 -12.03 26.48
N ALA A 9 -2.89 -12.83 27.47
CA ALA A 9 -3.64 -13.08 28.69
C ALA A 9 -3.85 -11.78 29.48
N PHE A 10 -2.80 -10.95 29.59
CA PHE A 10 -2.90 -9.65 30.27
C PHE A 10 -3.87 -8.71 29.55
N ARG A 11 -3.81 -8.62 28.21
CA ARG A 11 -4.77 -7.83 27.41
C ARG A 11 -6.20 -8.38 27.51
N PHE A 12 -6.37 -9.71 27.50
CA PHE A 12 -7.66 -10.36 27.63
C PHE A 12 -8.30 -10.12 29.01
N TRP A 13 -7.47 -10.14 30.06
CA TRP A 13 -7.89 -9.90 31.43
C TRP A 13 -8.25 -8.43 31.70
N THR A 14 -7.57 -7.49 31.02
CA THR A 14 -7.77 -6.05 31.20
C THR A 14 -8.88 -5.44 30.33
N LEU A 15 -9.18 -6.01 29.14
CA LEU A 15 -10.14 -5.43 28.18
C LEU A 15 -11.50 -6.14 28.12
N GLY A 16 -11.66 -7.35 28.65
CA GLY A 16 -12.93 -8.08 28.62
C GLY A 16 -13.41 -8.54 27.23
N PHE A 17 -14.17 -9.64 27.20
CA PHE A 17 -14.53 -10.36 25.95
C PHE A 17 -15.34 -9.52 24.95
N ARG A 18 -16.14 -8.56 25.44
CA ARG A 18 -17.06 -7.74 24.63
C ARG A 18 -16.41 -6.48 24.06
N GLU A 19 -15.51 -5.82 24.77
CA GLU A 19 -14.84 -4.58 24.29
C GLU A 19 -13.68 -4.87 23.34
N PHE A 20 -13.01 -6.03 23.47
CA PHE A 20 -11.94 -6.47 22.56
C PHE A 20 -12.41 -6.62 21.11
N PHE A 21 -13.66 -7.05 20.89
CA PHE A 21 -14.24 -7.20 19.56
C PHE A 21 -15.01 -5.95 19.07
N ILE A 22 -15.51 -5.09 19.94
CA ILE A 22 -16.52 -4.07 19.55
C ILE A 22 -15.95 -2.65 19.41
N SER A 23 -14.88 -2.23 20.12
CA SER A 23 -14.60 -0.80 20.28
C SER A 23 -13.29 -0.23 19.69
N SER A 24 -12.41 -0.97 19.03
CA SER A 24 -11.13 -0.38 18.58
C SER A 24 -10.84 -0.53 17.09
N LEU A 25 -10.26 0.54 16.53
CA LEU A 25 -9.70 0.67 15.17
C LEU A 25 -8.68 -0.44 14.83
N ASP A 26 -8.24 -1.23 15.82
CA ASP A 26 -7.24 -2.29 15.75
C ASP A 26 -7.80 -3.72 15.73
N ARG A 27 -9.11 -3.91 15.48
CA ARG A 27 -9.76 -5.24 15.42
C ARG A 27 -9.00 -6.26 14.57
N TRP A 28 -8.49 -5.84 13.41
CA TRP A 28 -7.72 -6.70 12.50
C TRP A 28 -6.40 -7.16 13.11
N TRP A 29 -5.70 -6.28 13.84
CA TRP A 29 -4.44 -6.60 14.50
C TRP A 29 -4.64 -7.54 15.69
N ASN A 30 -5.73 -7.33 16.43
CA ASN A 30 -6.13 -8.17 17.55
C ASN A 30 -6.54 -9.57 17.10
N LEU A 31 -7.32 -9.68 16.02
CA LEU A 31 -7.69 -10.96 15.41
C LEU A 31 -6.47 -11.70 14.85
N PHE A 32 -5.59 -10.98 14.16
CA PHE A 32 -4.33 -11.53 13.68
C PHE A 32 -3.47 -12.07 14.83
N ASP A 33 -3.36 -11.34 15.94
CA ASP A 33 -2.63 -11.81 17.12
C ASP A 33 -3.23 -13.05 17.76
N LEU A 34 -4.57 -13.15 17.82
CA LEU A 34 -5.26 -14.33 18.33
C LEU A 34 -4.95 -15.56 17.47
N ILE A 35 -5.06 -15.43 16.15
CA ILE A 35 -4.73 -16.51 15.18
C ILE A 35 -3.26 -16.93 15.36
N MET A 36 -2.36 -15.96 15.47
CA MET A 36 -0.93 -16.19 15.69
C MET A 36 -0.64 -16.99 16.96
N ILE A 37 -1.36 -16.71 18.04
CA ILE A 37 -1.20 -17.40 19.32
C ILE A 37 -1.69 -18.84 19.22
N VAL A 38 -2.86 -19.06 18.61
CA VAL A 38 -3.44 -20.40 18.39
C VAL A 38 -2.50 -21.26 17.55
N VAL A 39 -2.00 -20.72 16.43
CA VAL A 39 -1.07 -21.42 15.55
C VAL A 39 0.26 -21.73 16.26
N ALA A 40 0.78 -20.78 17.04
CA ALA A 40 2.02 -20.99 17.79
C ALA A 40 1.88 -21.96 18.97
N THR A 41 0.70 -22.09 19.57
CA THR A 41 0.42 -23.12 20.58
C THR A 41 0.22 -24.48 19.93
N ALA A 42 -0.46 -24.56 18.78
CA ALA A 42 -0.58 -25.78 18.00
C ALA A 42 0.79 -26.33 17.56
N ASP A 43 1.72 -25.47 17.11
CA ASP A 43 3.10 -25.87 16.75
C ASP A 43 3.83 -26.56 17.91
N VAL A 44 3.74 -25.97 19.10
CA VAL A 44 4.39 -26.51 20.32
C VAL A 44 3.73 -27.82 20.76
N ILE A 45 2.40 -27.94 20.66
CA ILE A 45 1.69 -29.16 21.03
C ILE A 45 2.03 -30.31 20.06
N VAL A 46 2.10 -30.04 18.76
CA VAL A 46 2.49 -31.04 17.74
C VAL A 46 3.94 -31.49 17.94
N GLU A 47 4.85 -30.57 18.27
CA GLU A 47 6.25 -30.88 18.57
C GLU A 47 6.40 -31.66 19.90
N ALA A 48 5.60 -31.33 20.92
CA ALA A 48 5.67 -31.96 22.25
C ALA A 48 5.01 -33.35 22.34
N LEU A 49 4.00 -33.63 21.51
CA LEU A 49 3.32 -34.93 21.51
C LEU A 49 4.11 -36.02 20.77
N GLU A 50 5.29 -35.70 20.21
CA GLU A 50 6.10 -36.59 19.34
C GLU A 50 5.21 -37.44 18.43
N MET A 51 4.11 -36.86 17.91
CA MET A 51 3.12 -37.61 17.17
C MET A 51 3.85 -38.21 15.98
N ASP A 52 4.04 -39.52 15.98
CA ASP A 52 4.77 -40.23 14.94
C ASP A 52 4.13 -39.85 13.60
N THR A 53 4.85 -38.99 12.87
CA THR A 53 4.29 -38.10 11.83
C THR A 53 3.92 -38.81 10.54
N ALA A 54 3.82 -40.15 10.58
CA ALA A 54 3.54 -41.01 9.43
C ALA A 54 2.24 -40.66 8.69
N ILE A 55 1.32 -39.90 9.30
CA ILE A 55 0.01 -39.54 8.74
C ILE A 55 -0.10 -38.05 8.35
N ALA A 56 0.84 -37.18 8.76
CA ALA A 56 0.77 -35.76 8.43
C ALA A 56 1.46 -35.47 7.08
N PRO A 57 0.75 -34.98 6.04
CA PRO A 57 1.38 -34.67 4.77
C PRO A 57 2.47 -33.62 4.96
N ILE A 58 3.65 -33.87 4.40
CA ILE A 58 4.87 -33.06 4.48
C ILE A 58 4.61 -31.56 4.24
N SER A 59 3.59 -31.21 3.44
CA SER A 59 3.14 -29.82 3.22
C SER A 59 2.67 -29.12 4.50
N ILE A 60 1.95 -29.79 5.40
CA ILE A 60 1.43 -29.17 6.63
C ILE A 60 2.60 -28.84 7.57
N MET A 61 3.61 -29.70 7.67
CA MET A 61 4.83 -29.42 8.45
C MET A 61 5.61 -28.22 7.90
N ARG A 62 5.68 -28.05 6.56
CA ARG A 62 6.29 -26.86 5.95
C ARG A 62 5.52 -25.59 6.30
N ILE A 63 4.19 -25.64 6.21
CA ILE A 63 3.32 -24.50 6.55
C ILE A 63 3.48 -24.13 8.03
N MET A 64 3.48 -25.11 8.94
CA MET A 64 3.71 -24.87 10.38
C MET A 64 5.05 -24.19 10.64
N ARG A 65 6.14 -24.61 9.98
CA ARG A 65 7.44 -23.93 10.08
C ARG A 65 7.40 -22.49 9.55
N LEU A 66 6.68 -22.22 8.46
CA LEU A 66 6.50 -20.88 7.90
C LEU A 66 5.71 -19.96 8.83
N THR A 67 4.85 -20.48 9.71
CA THR A 67 4.15 -19.67 10.72
C THR A 67 5.14 -19.03 11.70
N ARG A 68 6.34 -19.58 11.89
CA ARG A 68 7.38 -18.90 12.68
C ARG A 68 7.82 -17.58 12.03
N LEU A 69 7.78 -17.46 10.70
CA LEU A 69 8.05 -16.21 9.96
C LEU A 69 6.95 -15.17 10.13
N THR A 70 5.71 -15.59 10.39
CA THR A 70 4.62 -14.64 10.67
C THR A 70 4.83 -13.86 11.99
N ARG A 71 5.74 -14.33 12.87
CA ARG A 71 6.21 -13.54 14.02
C ARG A 71 6.98 -12.28 13.58
N LEU A 72 7.62 -12.29 12.41
CA LEU A 72 8.27 -11.12 11.81
C LEU A 72 7.25 -10.06 11.40
N VAL A 73 5.99 -10.42 11.15
CA VAL A 73 4.92 -9.44 10.88
C VAL A 73 4.70 -8.53 12.10
N ARG A 74 5.04 -8.98 13.31
CA ARG A 74 5.00 -8.13 14.51
C ARG A 74 6.03 -7.01 14.49
N ILE A 75 7.11 -7.16 13.72
CA ILE A 75 8.13 -6.11 13.53
C ILE A 75 7.47 -4.87 12.91
N PHE A 76 6.52 -5.03 11.98
CA PHE A 76 5.74 -3.91 11.40
C PHE A 76 4.88 -3.12 12.42
N ARG A 77 4.76 -3.60 13.67
CA ARG A 77 4.14 -2.85 14.78
C ARG A 77 5.14 -2.07 15.63
N LEU A 78 6.44 -2.25 15.44
CA LEU A 78 7.44 -1.44 16.12
C LEU A 78 7.25 0.02 15.75
N ARG A 79 7.42 0.90 16.75
CA ARG A 79 7.21 2.34 16.62
C ARG A 79 8.07 2.98 15.51
N PHE A 80 9.22 2.37 15.19
CA PHE A 80 10.11 2.75 14.09
C PHE A 80 9.55 2.47 12.69
N LEU A 81 8.56 1.57 12.56
CA LEU A 81 7.94 1.20 11.28
C LEU A 81 6.55 1.79 11.08
N LYS A 82 6.20 2.81 11.87
CA LYS A 82 4.96 3.56 11.69
C LYS A 82 4.86 4.18 10.30
N GLU A 83 5.96 4.75 9.81
CA GLU A 83 6.04 5.30 8.45
C GLU A 83 5.86 4.22 7.38
N LEU A 84 6.45 3.05 7.57
CA LEU A 84 6.26 1.92 6.67
C LEU A 84 4.81 1.41 6.68
N ASN A 85 4.19 1.34 7.86
CA ASN A 85 2.77 0.94 7.99
C ASN A 85 1.85 1.96 7.32
N LEU A 86 2.17 3.25 7.43
CA LEU A 86 1.49 4.34 6.73
C LEU A 86 1.55 4.14 5.20
N MET A 87 2.76 3.91 4.67
CA MET A 87 2.97 3.64 3.24
C MET A 87 2.24 2.37 2.77
N VAL A 88 2.27 1.30 3.57
CA VAL A 88 1.55 0.05 3.27
C VAL A 88 0.03 0.26 3.28
N ARG A 89 -0.51 1.03 4.22
CA ARG A 89 -1.94 1.37 4.23
C ARG A 89 -2.32 2.22 3.02
N GLY A 90 -1.47 3.16 2.61
CA GLY A 90 -1.64 3.93 1.37
C GLY A 90 -1.64 3.02 0.13
N LEU A 91 -0.71 2.06 0.07
CA LEU A 91 -0.67 1.05 -0.99
C LEU A 91 -1.96 0.21 -1.01
N LEU A 92 -2.38 -0.31 0.15
CA LEU A 92 -3.61 -1.11 0.29
C LEU A 92 -4.87 -0.30 -0.11
N GLY A 93 -4.91 0.99 0.23
CA GLY A 93 -5.99 1.90 -0.19
C GLY A 93 -6.04 2.09 -1.71
N GLY A 94 -4.87 2.16 -2.36
CA GLY A 94 -4.75 2.27 -3.82
C GLY A 94 -4.87 0.95 -4.58
N LEU A 95 -4.87 -0.21 -3.91
CA LEU A 95 -4.88 -1.52 -4.56
C LEU A 95 -6.07 -1.72 -5.49
N ARG A 96 -7.26 -1.21 -5.12
CA ARG A 96 -8.45 -1.33 -5.97
C ARG A 96 -8.24 -0.63 -7.31
N THR A 97 -7.70 0.58 -7.29
CA THR A 97 -7.45 1.36 -8.51
C THR A 97 -6.29 0.75 -9.32
N LEU A 98 -5.22 0.34 -8.65
CA LEU A 98 -4.10 -0.40 -9.26
C LEU A 98 -4.58 -1.67 -9.96
N PHE A 99 -5.47 -2.43 -9.34
CA PHE A 99 -6.02 -3.66 -9.90
C PHE A 99 -6.69 -3.39 -11.26
N TRP A 100 -7.56 -2.38 -11.35
CA TRP A 100 -8.20 -2.02 -12.62
C TRP A 100 -7.21 -1.51 -13.67
N ALA A 101 -6.17 -0.78 -13.25
CA ALA A 101 -5.13 -0.31 -14.15
C ALA A 101 -4.30 -1.49 -14.73
N ILE A 102 -3.99 -2.49 -13.89
CA ILE A 102 -3.35 -3.74 -14.29
C ILE A 102 -4.26 -4.55 -15.23
N VAL A 103 -5.57 -4.63 -14.95
CA VAL A 103 -6.55 -5.29 -15.85
C VAL A 103 -6.55 -4.63 -17.23
N LEU A 104 -6.53 -3.30 -17.30
CA LEU A 104 -6.49 -2.56 -18.56
C LEU A 104 -5.17 -2.81 -19.33
N LEU A 105 -4.04 -2.88 -18.62
CA LEU A 105 -2.76 -3.26 -19.20
C LEU A 105 -2.84 -4.68 -19.80
N PHE A 106 -3.30 -5.67 -19.04
CA PHE A 106 -3.42 -7.05 -19.52
C PHE A 106 -4.39 -7.16 -20.70
N PHE A 107 -5.48 -6.40 -20.70
CA PHE A 107 -6.40 -6.34 -21.83
C PHE A 107 -5.71 -5.80 -23.09
N THR A 108 -4.91 -4.75 -22.96
CA THR A 108 -4.16 -4.19 -24.09
C THR A 108 -3.11 -5.18 -24.61
N LEU A 109 -2.35 -5.80 -23.70
CA LEU A 109 -1.40 -6.85 -24.05
C LEU A 109 -2.08 -8.04 -24.72
N TYR A 110 -3.28 -8.41 -24.27
CA TYR A 110 -4.08 -9.47 -24.87
C TYR A 110 -4.46 -9.16 -26.31
N VAL A 111 -4.92 -7.94 -26.62
CA VAL A 111 -5.25 -7.54 -27.99
C VAL A 111 -4.01 -7.60 -28.89
N ILE A 112 -2.88 -7.06 -28.42
CA ILE A 112 -1.60 -7.10 -29.15
C ILE A 112 -1.14 -8.55 -29.35
N ALA A 113 -1.28 -9.39 -28.33
CA ALA A 113 -0.91 -10.80 -28.37
C ALA A 113 -1.77 -11.59 -29.35
N VAL A 114 -3.09 -11.38 -29.37
CA VAL A 114 -3.98 -12.02 -30.34
C VAL A 114 -3.57 -11.62 -31.76
N PHE A 115 -3.38 -10.33 -32.02
CA PHE A 115 -2.91 -9.85 -33.32
C PHE A 115 -1.58 -10.51 -33.71
N ALA A 116 -0.64 -10.57 -32.76
CA ALA A 116 0.65 -11.19 -32.97
C ALA A 116 0.52 -12.71 -33.26
N THR A 117 -0.26 -13.46 -32.48
CA THR A 117 -0.48 -14.88 -32.74
C THR A 117 -1.16 -15.14 -34.09
N THR A 118 -2.09 -14.29 -34.53
CA THR A 118 -2.78 -14.47 -35.81
C THR A 118 -1.91 -14.13 -37.03
N THR A 119 -1.00 -13.17 -36.89
CA THR A 119 -0.13 -12.71 -37.98
C THR A 119 1.18 -13.47 -38.05
N ILE A 120 1.70 -13.91 -36.90
CA ILE A 120 3.01 -14.55 -36.75
C ILE A 120 2.89 -16.04 -36.47
N GLY A 121 1.96 -16.44 -35.61
CA GLY A 121 1.84 -17.83 -35.16
C GLY A 121 1.31 -18.80 -36.23
N ASN A 122 0.68 -18.29 -37.28
CA ASN A 122 0.08 -19.09 -38.37
C ASN A 122 0.81 -18.93 -39.72
N ASP A 123 1.91 -18.17 -39.77
CA ASP A 123 2.57 -17.82 -41.03
C ASP A 123 3.90 -18.57 -41.21
N ASP A 124 3.80 -19.77 -41.79
CA ASP A 124 4.94 -20.62 -42.13
C ASP A 124 5.69 -20.14 -43.39
N SER A 125 5.19 -19.10 -44.08
CA SER A 125 5.57 -18.79 -45.46
C SER A 125 6.86 -17.96 -45.59
N HIS A 126 7.29 -17.26 -44.54
CA HIS A 126 8.39 -16.29 -44.62
C HIS A 126 9.76 -16.79 -44.14
N GLY A 127 9.91 -18.10 -43.88
CA GLY A 127 11.19 -18.64 -43.38
C GLY A 127 11.64 -17.93 -42.09
N LEU A 128 10.65 -17.51 -41.27
CA LEU A 128 10.73 -16.72 -40.05
C LEU A 128 11.57 -17.47 -39.00
N SER A 129 12.88 -17.43 -39.25
CA SER A 129 14.00 -18.14 -38.65
C SER A 129 13.60 -19.14 -37.57
N VAL A 130 13.85 -20.42 -37.87
CA VAL A 130 13.77 -21.62 -37.01
C VAL A 130 13.72 -21.37 -35.50
N GLU A 131 14.45 -20.41 -34.92
CA GLU A 131 14.41 -20.02 -33.51
C GLU A 131 13.07 -19.45 -32.98
N VAL A 132 12.39 -18.51 -33.68
CA VAL A 132 11.13 -17.91 -33.16
C VAL A 132 9.99 -18.92 -33.19
N ALA A 133 9.95 -19.73 -34.25
CA ALA A 133 9.06 -20.88 -34.35
C ALA A 133 9.43 -22.01 -33.36
N ARG A 134 10.73 -22.28 -33.15
CA ARG A 134 11.24 -23.34 -32.23
C ARG A 134 11.06 -23.01 -30.76
N GLU A 135 11.09 -21.73 -30.39
CA GLU A 135 10.81 -21.28 -29.02
C GLU A 135 9.31 -21.06 -28.77
N GLU A 136 8.45 -21.28 -29.78
CA GLU A 136 6.98 -21.21 -29.67
C GLU A 136 6.47 -19.91 -29.02
N LEU A 137 7.18 -18.78 -29.21
CA LEU A 137 6.93 -17.51 -28.50
C LEU A 137 5.52 -16.95 -28.77
N PHE A 138 5.01 -17.16 -29.99
CA PHE A 138 3.71 -16.70 -30.47
C PHE A 138 2.76 -17.87 -30.81
N SER A 139 3.03 -19.06 -30.29
CA SER A 139 2.19 -20.26 -30.52
C SER A 139 0.82 -20.19 -29.85
N SER A 140 0.73 -19.51 -28.70
CA SER A 140 -0.50 -19.40 -27.91
C SER A 140 -0.62 -18.00 -27.32
N VAL A 141 -1.86 -17.55 -27.12
CA VAL A 141 -2.13 -16.20 -26.61
C VAL A 141 -1.44 -15.91 -25.27
N PRO A 142 -1.45 -16.80 -24.26
CA PRO A 142 -0.77 -16.53 -22.99
C PRO A 142 0.74 -16.35 -23.15
N ARG A 143 1.39 -17.11 -24.04
CA ARG A 143 2.82 -16.97 -24.33
C ARG A 143 3.11 -15.69 -25.10
N ALA A 144 2.26 -15.32 -26.05
CA ALA A 144 2.38 -14.06 -26.76
C ALA A 144 2.19 -12.85 -25.84
N VAL A 145 1.27 -12.92 -24.87
CA VAL A 145 1.12 -11.89 -23.82
C VAL A 145 2.41 -11.76 -22.99
N PHE A 146 2.99 -12.88 -22.58
CA PHE A 146 4.24 -12.88 -21.82
C PHE A 146 5.42 -12.31 -22.63
N THR A 147 5.55 -12.70 -23.89
CA THR A 147 6.57 -12.18 -24.81
C THR A 147 6.39 -10.67 -25.06
N ALA A 148 5.15 -10.22 -25.29
CA ALA A 148 4.83 -8.80 -25.46
C ALA A 148 5.18 -7.99 -24.20
N PHE A 149 4.82 -8.49 -23.02
CA PHE A 149 5.19 -7.88 -21.74
C PHE A 149 6.70 -7.75 -21.59
N ARG A 150 7.47 -8.82 -21.87
CA ARG A 150 8.94 -8.79 -21.83
C ARG A 150 9.51 -7.73 -22.77
N CYS A 151 9.01 -7.66 -24.01
CA CYS A 151 9.45 -6.67 -24.98
C CYS A 151 9.18 -5.22 -24.52
N PHE A 152 8.00 -4.93 -23.94
CA PHE A 152 7.70 -3.59 -23.42
C PHE A 152 8.49 -3.22 -22.16
N MET A 153 8.91 -4.21 -21.37
CA MET A 153 9.82 -4.00 -20.23
C MET A 153 11.29 -3.83 -20.66
N GLY A 154 11.60 -3.99 -21.95
CA GLY A 154 12.96 -3.84 -22.51
C GLY A 154 13.70 -5.15 -22.74
N ASP A 155 13.14 -6.29 -22.35
CA ASP A 155 13.69 -7.62 -22.60
C ASP A 155 13.06 -8.25 -23.86
N CYS A 156 13.45 -7.78 -25.03
CA CYS A 156 12.92 -8.28 -26.31
C CYS A 156 13.90 -9.20 -27.05
N ASN A 157 14.49 -10.15 -26.32
CA ASN A 157 15.46 -11.11 -26.86
C ASN A 157 14.94 -12.56 -26.79
N THR A 158 15.28 -13.34 -27.81
CA THR A 158 15.11 -14.80 -27.82
C THR A 158 16.10 -15.46 -26.86
N SER A 159 15.92 -16.74 -26.53
CA SER A 159 16.83 -17.46 -25.62
C SER A 159 18.29 -17.50 -26.13
N GLY A 160 18.48 -17.42 -27.45
CA GLY A 160 19.78 -17.25 -28.11
C GLY A 160 20.35 -15.83 -28.14
N GLY A 161 19.76 -14.86 -27.44
CA GLY A 161 20.29 -13.49 -27.32
C GLY A 161 20.10 -12.59 -28.54
N LYS A 162 19.34 -13.04 -29.54
CA LYS A 162 18.99 -12.22 -30.73
C LYS A 162 17.76 -11.36 -30.44
N PRO A 163 17.74 -10.10 -30.91
CA PRO A 163 16.60 -9.21 -30.73
C PRO A 163 15.42 -9.64 -31.61
N ILE A 164 14.29 -9.93 -30.98
CA ILE A 164 13.06 -10.40 -31.64
C ILE A 164 12.61 -9.37 -32.68
N ILE A 165 12.70 -8.09 -32.37
CA ILE A 165 12.30 -6.98 -33.26
C ILE A 165 13.04 -7.04 -34.60
N LYS A 166 14.34 -7.36 -34.58
CA LYS A 166 15.14 -7.44 -35.80
C LYS A 166 14.69 -8.61 -36.67
N LEU A 167 14.50 -9.79 -36.06
CA LEU A 167 14.02 -10.97 -36.76
C LEU A 167 12.65 -10.71 -37.42
N MET A 168 11.78 -9.98 -36.73
CA MET A 168 10.44 -9.68 -37.23
C MET A 168 10.45 -8.59 -38.30
N SER A 169 11.30 -7.56 -38.15
CA SER A 169 11.49 -6.52 -39.16
C SER A 169 12.08 -7.07 -40.45
N ASP A 170 12.97 -8.07 -40.36
CA ASP A 170 13.59 -8.71 -41.54
C ASP A 170 12.58 -9.56 -42.32
N ALA A 171 11.57 -10.14 -41.64
CA ALA A 171 10.58 -11.01 -42.28
C ALA A 171 9.29 -10.30 -42.73
N TYR A 172 8.73 -9.42 -41.90
CA TYR A 172 7.48 -8.69 -42.19
C TYR A 172 7.74 -7.28 -42.75
N GLY A 173 8.99 -6.86 -42.80
CA GLY A 173 9.39 -5.57 -43.37
C GLY A 173 9.06 -4.36 -42.48
N PRO A 174 9.16 -3.14 -43.04
CA PRO A 174 9.07 -1.89 -42.28
C PRO A 174 7.66 -1.61 -41.72
N THR A 175 6.61 -2.16 -42.32
CA THR A 175 5.23 -2.00 -41.86
C THR A 175 5.05 -2.56 -40.45
N PHE A 176 5.60 -3.75 -40.18
CA PHE A 176 5.57 -4.35 -38.85
C PHE A 176 6.32 -3.48 -37.83
N SER A 177 7.50 -2.99 -38.19
CA SER A 177 8.31 -2.12 -37.34
C SER A 177 7.58 -0.83 -36.95
N LEU A 178 6.79 -0.25 -37.87
CA LEU A 178 5.96 0.92 -37.57
C LEU A 178 4.87 0.60 -36.53
N PHE A 179 4.15 -0.50 -36.69
CA PHE A 179 3.15 -0.95 -35.70
C PHE A 179 3.78 -1.26 -34.34
N TYR A 180 4.95 -1.91 -34.32
CA TYR A 180 5.68 -2.18 -33.09
C TYR A 180 6.08 -0.89 -32.37
N ILE A 181 6.65 0.09 -33.07
CA ILE A 181 7.02 1.39 -32.48
C ILE A 181 5.79 2.10 -31.94
N ALA A 182 4.70 2.18 -32.71
CA ALA A 182 3.46 2.82 -32.27
C ALA A 182 2.88 2.15 -31.01
N SER A 183 2.83 0.82 -30.98
CA SER A 183 2.36 0.06 -29.82
C SER A 183 3.27 0.23 -28.59
N THR A 184 4.59 0.30 -28.79
CA THR A 184 5.56 0.55 -27.72
C THR A 184 5.38 1.93 -27.13
N VAL A 185 5.18 2.95 -27.98
CA VAL A 185 4.92 4.31 -27.50
C VAL A 185 3.62 4.35 -26.68
N PHE A 186 2.57 3.72 -27.18
CA PHE A 186 1.29 3.66 -26.48
C PHE A 186 1.36 2.93 -25.13
N VAL A 187 2.01 1.77 -25.07
CA VAL A 187 2.10 0.97 -23.83
C VAL A 187 3.08 1.59 -22.83
N VAL A 188 4.29 1.93 -23.28
CA VAL A 188 5.35 2.42 -22.37
C VAL A 188 5.10 3.86 -21.95
N PHE A 189 4.87 4.76 -22.90
CA PHE A 189 4.69 6.18 -22.57
C PHE A 189 3.25 6.53 -22.21
N GLY A 190 2.26 5.76 -22.70
CA GLY A 190 0.85 5.95 -22.35
C GLY A 190 0.47 5.15 -21.11
N LEU A 191 0.36 3.82 -21.23
CA LEU A 191 -0.23 2.97 -20.19
C LEU A 191 0.61 2.85 -18.93
N PHE A 192 1.93 2.57 -19.02
CA PHE A 192 2.76 2.46 -17.82
C PHE A 192 2.85 3.80 -17.07
N ASN A 193 3.04 4.91 -17.79
CA ASN A 193 3.04 6.23 -17.17
C ASN A 193 1.67 6.59 -16.56
N LEU A 194 0.56 6.19 -17.20
CA LEU A 194 -0.79 6.35 -16.63
C LEU A 194 -0.94 5.55 -15.32
N ILE A 195 -0.49 4.29 -15.30
CA ILE A 195 -0.53 3.45 -14.10
C ILE A 195 0.27 4.10 -12.96
N VAL A 196 1.48 4.59 -13.27
CA VAL A 196 2.32 5.29 -12.28
C VAL A 196 1.65 6.58 -11.81
N ALA A 197 1.07 7.38 -12.71
CA ALA A 197 0.37 8.61 -12.35
C ALA A 197 -0.83 8.34 -11.43
N VAL A 198 -1.68 7.38 -11.80
CA VAL A 198 -2.84 6.96 -11.00
C VAL A 198 -2.39 6.38 -9.66
N TYR A 199 -1.30 5.61 -9.63
CA TYR A 199 -0.73 5.10 -8.38
C TYR A 199 -0.29 6.24 -7.46
N VAL A 200 0.48 7.19 -7.99
CA VAL A 200 0.92 8.38 -7.25
C VAL A 200 -0.28 9.15 -6.72
N GLU A 201 -1.32 9.37 -7.53
CA GLU A 201 -2.53 10.06 -7.11
C GLU A 201 -3.26 9.35 -5.96
N ASN A 202 -3.36 8.02 -6.00
CA ASN A 202 -3.93 7.24 -4.90
C ASN A 202 -3.08 7.32 -3.62
N THR A 203 -1.75 7.22 -3.73
CA THR A 203 -0.85 7.33 -2.56
C THR A 203 -0.88 8.74 -1.95
N MET A 204 -0.91 9.79 -2.78
CA MET A 204 -1.06 11.17 -2.31
C MET A 204 -2.42 11.41 -1.68
N SER A 205 -3.49 10.81 -2.22
CA SER A 205 -4.83 10.91 -1.64
C SER A 205 -4.91 10.20 -0.29
N ALA A 206 -4.28 9.03 -0.14
CA ALA A 206 -4.18 8.34 1.15
C ALA A 206 -3.40 9.18 2.18
N ALA A 207 -2.28 9.80 1.78
CA ALA A 207 -1.51 10.69 2.64
C ALA A 207 -2.27 11.97 3.04
N LYS A 208 -3.07 12.55 2.13
CA LYS A 208 -3.95 13.70 2.45
C LYS A 208 -5.03 13.33 3.45
N THR A 209 -5.60 12.14 3.33
CA THR A 209 -6.69 11.69 4.22
C THR A 209 -6.22 11.54 5.68
N GLU A 210 -4.95 11.24 5.91
CA GLU A 210 -4.36 11.20 7.27
C GLU A 210 -4.00 12.59 7.83
N GLY A 211 -3.79 13.58 6.95
CA GLY A 211 -3.55 14.98 7.34
C GLY A 211 -4.83 15.80 7.49
N GLU A 212 -5.91 15.41 6.81
CA GLU A 212 -7.21 16.07 6.93
C GLU A 212 -7.92 15.63 8.22
N LYS A 213 -7.84 16.51 9.23
CA LYS A 213 -8.69 16.42 10.42
C LYS A 213 -10.14 16.21 9.99
N THR A 214 -10.78 15.18 10.55
CA THR A 214 -12.18 14.89 10.29
C THR A 214 -13.05 16.12 10.60
N PRO A 215 -14.22 16.29 9.96
CA PRO A 215 -15.11 17.43 10.23
C PRO A 215 -15.40 17.61 11.73
N ALA A 216 -15.56 16.49 12.44
CA ALA A 216 -15.78 16.46 13.89
C ALA A 216 -14.55 16.93 14.70
N GLU A 217 -13.32 16.65 14.24
CA GLU A 217 -12.10 17.15 14.89
C GLU A 217 -11.90 18.65 14.63
N ARG A 218 -12.21 19.14 13.42
CA ARG A 218 -12.18 20.58 13.11
C ARG A 218 -13.14 21.35 14.00
N GLU A 219 -14.34 20.82 14.23
CA GLU A 219 -15.33 21.43 15.13
C GLU A 219 -14.87 21.44 16.59
N ARG A 220 -14.27 20.34 17.08
CA ARG A 220 -13.69 20.28 18.42
C ARG A 220 -12.55 21.28 18.62
N ASP A 221 -11.66 21.40 17.64
CA ASP A 221 -10.57 22.37 17.68
C ASP A 221 -11.10 23.81 17.64
N ALA A 222 -12.10 24.12 16.81
CA ALA A 222 -12.74 25.43 16.76
C ALA A 222 -13.38 25.81 18.12
N ILE A 223 -14.10 24.90 18.76
CA ILE A 223 -14.66 25.11 20.11
C ILE A 223 -13.55 25.33 21.14
N ARG A 224 -12.44 24.58 21.04
CA ARG A 224 -11.30 24.71 21.95
C ARG A 224 -10.62 26.07 21.82
N ILE A 225 -10.39 26.51 20.59
CA ILE A 225 -9.82 27.84 20.27
C ILE A 225 -10.76 28.92 20.81
N ALA A 226 -12.06 28.85 20.54
CA ALA A 226 -13.03 29.82 21.03
C ALA A 226 -13.04 29.93 22.57
N LYS A 227 -12.94 28.79 23.28
CA LYS A 227 -12.83 28.77 24.75
C LYS A 227 -11.54 29.44 25.23
N GLN A 228 -10.39 29.12 24.61
CA GLN A 228 -9.10 29.73 24.96
C GLN A 228 -9.10 31.24 24.69
N THR A 229 -9.59 31.67 23.53
CA THR A 229 -9.70 33.11 23.19
C THR A 229 -10.58 33.85 24.19
N ARG A 230 -11.71 33.25 24.61
CA ARG A 230 -12.57 33.86 25.65
C ARG A 230 -11.88 33.95 27.01
N GLN A 231 -11.09 32.96 27.39
CA GLN A 231 -10.30 33.01 28.64
C GLN A 231 -9.21 34.08 28.58
N LEU A 232 -8.51 34.21 27.44
CA LEU A 232 -7.52 35.26 27.23
C LEU A 232 -8.16 36.65 27.29
N LEU A 233 -9.28 36.84 26.58
CA LEU A 233 -10.04 38.10 26.62
C LEU A 233 -10.47 38.48 28.04
N LYS A 234 -10.95 37.53 28.84
CA LYS A 234 -11.28 37.78 30.25
C LYS A 234 -10.06 38.25 31.03
N LYS A 235 -8.92 37.56 30.93
CA LYS A 235 -7.67 37.96 31.60
C LYS A 235 -7.23 39.36 31.18
N PHE A 236 -7.23 39.66 29.88
CA PHE A 236 -6.91 41.00 29.38
C PHE A 236 -7.88 42.06 29.91
N SER A 237 -9.18 41.79 29.92
CA SER A 237 -10.18 42.73 30.45
C SER A 237 -9.99 43.01 31.94
N THR A 238 -9.59 42.01 32.73
CA THR A 238 -9.30 42.17 34.17
C THR A 238 -8.05 43.00 34.37
N VAL A 239 -6.98 42.75 33.61
CA VAL A 239 -5.74 43.54 33.66
C VAL A 239 -6.00 44.98 33.22
N GLN A 240 -6.78 45.20 32.16
CA GLN A 240 -7.18 46.53 31.70
C GLN A 240 -7.92 47.31 32.79
N LYS A 241 -8.88 46.67 33.46
CA LYS A 241 -9.62 47.28 34.57
C LYS A 241 -8.72 47.62 35.76
N LEU A 242 -7.81 46.71 36.12
CA LEU A 242 -6.84 46.95 37.20
C LEU A 242 -5.90 48.11 36.88
N TRP A 243 -5.46 48.22 35.63
CA TRP A 243 -4.62 49.33 35.17
C TRP A 243 -5.37 50.67 35.22
N ASN A 244 -6.61 50.70 34.73
CA ASN A 244 -7.43 51.92 34.74
C ASN A 244 -7.72 52.40 36.17
N HIS A 245 -8.08 51.49 37.08
CA HIS A 245 -8.32 51.83 38.49
C HIS A 245 -7.05 52.31 39.21
N ARG A 246 -5.87 51.79 38.85
CA ARG A 246 -4.59 52.24 39.39
C ARG A 246 -4.19 53.61 38.84
N SER A 247 -4.53 53.93 37.59
CA SER A 247 -4.33 55.27 37.02
C SER A 247 -5.20 56.31 37.72
N ASP A 248 -6.51 56.05 37.89
CA ASP A 248 -7.42 56.96 38.60
C ASP A 248 -7.00 57.18 40.07
N GLY A 249 -6.50 56.13 40.73
CA GLY A 249 -5.99 56.24 42.09
C GLY A 249 -4.71 57.08 42.20
N ASP A 250 -3.81 56.99 41.22
CA ASP A 250 -2.58 57.81 41.18
C ASP A 250 -2.89 59.28 40.87
N ASP A 251 -3.88 59.55 40.03
CA ASP A 251 -4.30 60.92 39.71
C ASP A 251 -5.07 61.58 40.86
N GLY A 252 -5.91 60.83 41.59
CA GLY A 252 -6.56 61.34 42.81
C GLY A 252 -5.58 61.65 43.94
N ILE A 253 -4.50 60.86 44.10
CA ILE A 253 -3.44 61.13 45.08
C ILE A 253 -2.64 62.38 44.68
N LYS A 254 -2.36 62.57 43.38
CA LYS A 254 -1.69 63.79 42.89
C LYS A 254 -2.54 65.04 43.11
N GLU A 255 -3.86 64.97 42.97
CA GLU A 255 -4.74 66.10 43.28
C GLU A 255 -4.80 66.40 44.79
N MET A 256 -4.90 65.38 45.64
CA MET A 256 -4.85 65.58 47.09
C MET A 256 -3.53 66.21 47.56
N LEU A 257 -2.40 65.81 46.98
CA LEU A 257 -1.07 66.39 47.27
C LEU A 257 -0.91 67.83 46.76
N ARG A 258 -1.72 68.29 45.78
CA ARG A 258 -1.74 69.70 45.35
C ARG A 258 -2.67 70.57 46.19
N ALA A 259 -3.64 69.97 46.89
CA ALA A 259 -4.62 70.67 47.70
C ALA A 259 -4.17 70.88 49.17
N MET A 260 -3.06 70.27 49.58
CA MET A 260 -2.33 70.51 50.83
C MET A 260 -1.20 71.51 50.60
#